data_AF-A0A4S9U3C6-F1
#
_entry.id   AF-A0A4S9U3C6-F1
#
_cell.length_a   1.000
_cell.length_b   1.000
_cell.length_c   1.000
_cell.angle_alpha   90.00
_cell.angle_beta   90.00
_cell.angle_gamma   90.00
#
_symmetry.space_group_name_H-M   'P 1'
#
loop_
_entity.id
_entity.type
_entity.pdbx_description
1 polymer ?
#
loop_
_entity_poly.entity_id
_entity_poly.type
_entity_poly.pdbx_seq_one_letter_code
_entity_poly.pdbx_strand_id
1 'polypeptide(L)'
;MNSQLYQPATILQYVAILAAIYVFLNGPFSGNSQTQSSSDESYDMPLSQEKAEQLVYPEANLQCDHHPYGVHIFSRSPLIIYVPHFLSQAELKHMIDISEDKWEPSTIYSNNVEASDTSIRKSDKAMIERDNTVQCIEKRALDFQGWPVDTFIERLWTQRYTTSGHYAHHYDWAFASKTAHRVSTFMVYIEANCTGGGTNFPLLTRPKDKRWCEFIDCNEPEQNGVTFLPKAGGAVFWENFDVDGKGWKQGLHAGMPVHSGVKIGLNIWSWYQKGHQAVVEGDAPKDEI
;
A
#
# COMPACT_ATOMS: atom_id res chain seq x y z
N MET A 1 -4.63 80.30 1.38
CA MET A 1 -3.18 80.60 1.44
C MET A 1 -2.56 79.71 2.51
N ASN A 2 -1.67 78.81 2.12
CA ASN A 2 -0.47 78.41 2.89
C ASN A 2 0.22 77.25 2.17
N SER A 3 1.24 77.59 1.38
CA SER A 3 2.32 76.70 0.97
C SER A 3 3.49 76.93 1.93
N GLN A 4 3.80 75.96 2.79
CA GLN A 4 5.00 75.99 3.62
C GLN A 4 6.17 75.32 2.90
N LEU A 5 7.25 76.09 2.82
CA LEU A 5 8.56 75.78 2.25
C LEU A 5 9.30 74.74 3.10
N TYR A 6 9.91 73.77 2.41
CA TYR A 6 10.87 72.80 2.95
C TYR A 6 12.17 73.50 3.40
N GLN A 7 12.68 73.15 4.58
CA GLN A 7 14.00 73.56 5.05
C GLN A 7 15.10 72.62 4.49
N PRO A 8 16.30 73.15 4.16
CA PRO A 8 17.40 72.33 3.66
C PRO A 8 18.13 71.63 4.82
N ALA A 9 18.07 70.30 4.85
CA ALA A 9 18.94 69.48 5.69
C ALA A 9 20.40 69.66 5.24
N THR A 10 21.30 70.00 6.18
CA THR A 10 22.73 70.22 5.93
C THR A 10 23.44 68.95 5.43
N ILE A 11 24.41 69.13 4.52
CA ILE A 11 25.23 68.09 3.88
C ILE A 11 25.77 67.03 4.86
N LEU A 12 26.04 67.40 6.12
CA LEU A 12 26.46 66.47 7.18
C LEU A 12 25.46 65.32 7.44
N GLN A 13 24.14 65.58 7.35
CA GLN A 13 23.12 64.54 7.54
C GLN A 13 23.13 63.53 6.39
N TYR A 14 23.33 63.97 5.16
CA TYR A 14 23.44 63.06 4.02
C TYR A 14 24.72 62.23 4.07
N VAL A 15 25.84 62.82 4.49
CA VAL A 15 27.10 62.09 4.67
C VAL A 15 26.98 61.04 5.78
N ALA A 16 26.32 61.36 6.90
CA ALA A 16 26.09 60.40 7.97
C ALA A 16 25.17 59.24 7.55
N ILE A 17 24.11 59.52 6.80
CA ILE A 17 23.20 58.50 6.27
C ILE A 17 23.91 57.62 5.23
N LEU A 18 24.70 58.20 4.32
CA LEU A 18 25.45 57.44 3.32
C LEU A 18 26.57 56.60 3.94
N ALA A 19 27.25 57.10 4.99
CA ALA A 19 28.24 56.33 5.73
C ALA A 19 27.60 55.15 6.50
N ALA A 20 26.42 55.36 7.10
CA ALA A 20 25.67 54.29 7.76
C ALA A 20 25.21 53.21 6.75
N ILE A 21 24.72 53.61 5.57
CA ILE A 21 24.35 52.69 4.49
C ILE A 21 25.59 51.94 3.95
N TYR A 22 26.73 52.62 3.81
CA TYR A 22 27.97 51.99 3.33
C TYR A 22 28.50 50.93 4.31
N VAL A 23 28.41 51.19 5.63
CA VAL A 23 28.78 50.21 6.69
C VAL A 23 27.77 49.07 6.78
N PHE A 24 26.48 49.30 6.51
CA PHE A 24 25.47 48.24 6.43
C PHE A 24 25.57 47.39 5.16
N LEU A 25 26.01 47.95 4.02
CA LEU A 25 26.17 47.24 2.75
C LEU A 25 27.54 46.56 2.59
N ASN A 26 28.60 47.09 3.21
CA ASN A 26 29.98 46.60 3.07
C ASN A 26 30.62 46.17 4.41
N GLY A 27 29.88 46.20 5.52
CA GLY A 27 30.31 45.59 6.77
C GLY A 27 30.38 44.06 6.61
N PRO A 28 31.29 43.38 7.31
CA PRO A 28 31.44 41.93 7.23
C PRO A 28 30.29 41.26 7.98
N PHE A 29 29.12 41.20 7.35
CA PHE A 29 28.12 40.21 7.71
C PHE A 29 28.71 38.86 7.35
N SER A 30 29.30 38.20 8.35
CA SER A 30 29.56 36.76 8.34
C SER A 30 28.22 36.02 8.38
N GLY A 31 27.45 36.13 7.30
CA GLY A 31 26.40 35.20 6.93
C GLY A 31 27.02 34.24 5.93
N ASN A 32 27.37 33.03 6.39
CA ASN A 32 27.79 31.96 5.50
C ASN A 32 26.69 31.75 4.45
N SER A 33 26.98 32.10 3.21
CA SER A 33 26.22 31.66 2.05
C SER A 33 26.56 30.17 1.86
N GLN A 34 25.80 29.30 2.51
CA GLN A 34 25.69 27.92 2.07
C GLN A 34 24.42 27.80 1.25
N THR A 35 24.61 27.60 -0.06
CA THR A 35 23.70 26.87 -0.92
C THR A 35 23.08 25.71 -0.15
N GLN A 36 21.79 25.79 0.16
CA GLN A 36 21.01 24.64 0.63
C GLN A 36 20.85 23.66 -0.53
N SER A 37 21.86 22.81 -0.75
CA SER A 37 21.54 21.44 -1.14
C SER A 37 20.95 20.78 0.09
N SER A 38 19.71 20.30 -0.03
CA SER A 38 19.10 19.42 0.98
C SER A 38 19.89 18.10 0.98
N SER A 39 20.99 18.08 1.72
CA SER A 39 21.60 16.84 2.17
C SER A 39 20.78 16.37 3.36
N ASP A 40 20.21 15.19 3.20
CA ASP A 40 19.46 14.46 4.22
C ASP A 40 20.46 14.05 5.31
N GLU A 41 20.81 14.96 6.22
CA GLU A 41 21.63 14.64 7.38
C GLU A 41 20.79 13.80 8.35
N SER A 42 20.95 12.48 8.27
CA SER A 42 20.43 11.57 9.29
C SER A 42 21.13 11.90 10.62
N TYR A 43 20.42 12.52 11.55
CA TYR A 43 20.88 12.68 12.92
C TYR A 43 20.92 11.30 13.59
N ASP A 44 22.03 10.60 13.43
CA ASP A 44 22.26 9.31 14.06
C ASP A 44 22.53 9.56 15.55
N MET A 45 21.48 9.45 16.38
CA MET A 45 21.64 9.54 17.83
C MET A 45 22.35 8.28 18.34
N PRO A 46 23.55 8.39 18.94
CA PRO A 46 24.24 7.24 19.45
C PRO A 46 23.43 6.60 20.59
N LEU A 47 23.28 5.28 20.56
CA LEU A 47 22.64 4.52 21.62
C LEU A 47 23.45 4.68 22.92
N SER A 48 22.90 5.36 23.92
CA SER A 48 23.55 5.46 25.22
C SER A 48 23.61 4.10 25.90
N GLN A 49 24.64 3.88 26.71
CA GLN A 49 24.79 2.63 27.47
C GLN A 49 23.57 2.36 28.36
N GLU A 50 23.07 3.38 29.07
CA GLU A 50 21.87 3.26 29.90
C GLU A 50 20.66 2.82 29.07
N LYS A 51 20.50 3.37 27.86
CA LYS A 51 19.40 2.96 27.00
C LYS A 51 19.59 1.52 26.53
N ALA A 52 20.80 1.13 26.14
CA ALA A 52 21.12 -0.23 25.70
C ALA A 52 20.80 -1.27 26.79
N GLU A 53 21.11 -0.98 28.04
CA GLU A 53 20.83 -1.85 29.19
C GLU A 53 19.33 -2.01 29.48
N GLN A 54 18.49 -1.06 29.05
CA GLN A 54 17.04 -1.11 29.19
C GLN A 54 16.32 -1.73 27.97
N LEU A 55 17.05 -2.12 26.92
CA LEU A 55 16.47 -2.80 25.76
C LEU A 55 16.38 -4.30 26.02
N VAL A 56 15.22 -4.88 25.73
CA VAL A 56 14.98 -6.32 25.85
C VAL A 56 15.09 -6.95 24.47
N TYR A 57 15.82 -8.06 24.39
CA TYR A 57 15.99 -8.84 23.18
C TYR A 57 15.57 -10.29 23.47
N PRO A 58 14.80 -10.92 22.56
CA PRO A 58 14.50 -12.34 22.68
C PRO A 58 15.78 -13.18 22.66
N GLU A 59 15.82 -14.25 23.46
CA GLU A 59 16.91 -15.23 23.39
C GLU A 59 16.91 -15.94 22.03
N ALA A 60 18.10 -16.27 21.51
CA ALA A 60 18.25 -16.82 20.16
C ALA A 60 17.53 -18.17 19.96
N ASN A 61 17.30 -18.91 21.03
CA ASN A 61 16.65 -20.22 21.06
C ASN A 61 15.32 -20.23 21.84
N LEU A 62 14.74 -19.05 22.10
CA LEU A 62 13.46 -18.93 22.79
C LEU A 62 12.38 -19.75 22.07
N GLN A 63 11.71 -20.64 22.80
CA GLN A 63 10.54 -21.37 22.34
C GLN A 63 9.32 -20.81 23.04
N CYS A 64 8.35 -20.34 22.27
CA CYS A 64 7.07 -19.86 22.77
C CYS A 64 5.97 -20.81 22.33
N ASP A 65 4.89 -20.89 23.11
CA ASP A 65 3.67 -21.55 22.67
C ASP A 65 3.15 -20.88 21.39
N HIS A 66 2.64 -21.68 20.46
CA HIS A 66 2.10 -21.16 19.22
C HIS A 66 0.76 -20.46 19.48
N HIS A 67 0.73 -19.14 19.35
CA HIS A 67 -0.52 -18.38 19.41
C HIS A 67 -1.26 -18.43 18.07
N PRO A 68 -2.60 -18.47 18.08
CA PRO A 68 -3.41 -18.59 16.86
C PRO A 68 -3.42 -17.32 15.99
N TYR A 69 -2.84 -16.21 16.45
CA TYR A 69 -2.74 -14.96 15.69
C TYR A 69 -1.28 -14.68 15.32
N GLY A 70 -1.02 -14.38 14.04
CA GLY A 70 0.34 -14.24 13.49
C GLY A 70 0.51 -13.06 12.53
N VAL A 71 -0.20 -11.96 12.74
CA VAL A 71 -0.14 -10.81 11.82
C VAL A 71 1.23 -10.14 11.87
N HIS A 72 1.83 -9.90 10.71
CA HIS A 72 3.16 -9.29 10.58
C HIS A 72 3.09 -7.99 9.77
N ILE A 73 3.40 -6.85 10.41
CA ILE A 73 3.48 -5.56 9.73
C ILE A 73 4.81 -5.48 8.97
N PHE A 74 4.75 -5.52 7.65
CA PHE A 74 5.92 -5.42 6.76
C PHE A 74 6.42 -3.98 6.63
N SER A 75 5.49 -3.06 6.39
CA SER A 75 5.75 -1.63 6.27
C SER A 75 4.62 -0.84 6.92
N ARG A 76 4.93 0.34 7.46
CA ARG A 76 3.94 1.29 8.01
C ARG A 76 3.59 2.41 7.04
N SER A 77 4.40 2.63 6.00
CA SER A 77 4.17 3.67 4.98
C SER A 77 4.79 3.27 3.64
N PRO A 78 4.01 2.74 2.68
CA PRO A 78 2.60 2.32 2.82
C PRO A 78 2.41 1.28 3.91
N LEU A 79 1.21 1.21 4.50
CA LEU A 79 0.85 0.10 5.37
C LEU A 79 0.79 -1.17 4.52
N ILE A 80 1.65 -2.15 4.83
CA ILE A 80 1.67 -3.47 4.21
C ILE A 80 1.75 -4.50 5.33
N ILE A 81 0.85 -5.47 5.29
CA ILE A 81 0.71 -6.47 6.34
C ILE A 81 0.61 -7.86 5.71
N TYR A 82 1.38 -8.80 6.24
CA TYR A 82 1.19 -10.21 5.96
C TYR A 82 0.27 -10.84 7.02
N VAL A 83 -0.78 -11.52 6.57
CA VAL A 83 -1.78 -12.16 7.42
C VAL A 83 -1.74 -13.67 7.14
N PRO A 84 -1.03 -14.46 7.96
CA PRO A 84 -1.08 -15.91 7.82
C PRO A 84 -2.46 -16.43 8.21
N HIS A 85 -2.93 -17.49 7.54
CA HIS A 85 -4.21 -18.14 7.83
C HIS A 85 -5.43 -17.20 7.78
N PHE A 86 -5.43 -16.24 6.85
CA PHE A 86 -6.60 -15.39 6.56
C PHE A 86 -7.84 -16.21 6.14
N LEU A 87 -7.62 -17.31 5.42
CA LEU A 87 -8.63 -18.34 5.14
C LEU A 87 -8.31 -19.64 5.87
N SER A 88 -9.34 -20.27 6.41
CA SER A 88 -9.30 -21.64 6.93
C SER A 88 -9.24 -22.65 5.79
N GLN A 89 -8.81 -23.89 6.09
CA GLN A 89 -8.77 -24.97 5.09
C GLN A 89 -10.14 -25.29 4.47
N ALA A 90 -11.22 -25.15 5.26
CA ALA A 90 -12.58 -25.33 4.75
C ALA A 90 -12.97 -24.23 3.76
N GLU A 91 -12.63 -22.97 4.06
CA GLU A 91 -12.85 -21.85 3.14
C GLU A 91 -12.01 -21.99 1.88
N LEU A 92 -10.75 -22.43 1.98
CA LEU A 92 -9.90 -22.69 0.82
C LEU A 92 -10.55 -23.68 -0.15
N LYS A 93 -10.97 -24.84 0.37
CA LYS A 93 -11.64 -25.86 -0.43
C LYS A 93 -12.92 -25.32 -1.06
N HIS A 94 -13.74 -24.64 -0.26
CA HIS A 94 -15.00 -24.06 -0.71
C HIS A 94 -14.79 -23.08 -1.87
N MET A 95 -13.79 -22.19 -1.77
CA MET A 95 -13.49 -21.20 -2.81
C MET A 95 -13.00 -21.84 -4.11
N ILE A 96 -12.27 -22.96 -4.04
CA ILE A 96 -11.88 -23.75 -5.22
C ILE A 96 -13.13 -24.38 -5.85
N ASP A 97 -13.93 -25.10 -5.05
CA ASP A 97 -15.12 -25.83 -5.52
C ASP A 97 -16.10 -24.90 -6.27
N ILE A 98 -16.43 -23.74 -5.71
CA ILE A 98 -17.39 -22.79 -6.33
C ILE A 98 -16.84 -22.08 -7.58
N SER A 99 -15.57 -22.28 -7.91
CA SER A 99 -14.89 -21.69 -9.07
C SER A 99 -14.67 -22.67 -10.23
N GLU A 100 -14.71 -24.00 -10.00
CA GLU A 100 -14.21 -25.01 -10.96
C GLU A 100 -14.84 -24.96 -12.36
N ASP A 101 -16.11 -24.59 -12.46
CA ASP A 101 -16.88 -24.55 -13.71
C ASP A 101 -17.03 -23.14 -14.32
N LYS A 102 -16.41 -22.12 -13.70
CA LYS A 102 -16.62 -20.69 -14.03
C LYS A 102 -15.39 -19.97 -14.57
N TRP A 103 -14.31 -20.70 -14.84
CA TRP A 103 -13.07 -20.10 -15.34
C TRP A 103 -13.20 -19.56 -16.76
N GLU A 104 -12.96 -18.27 -16.91
CA GLU A 104 -12.85 -17.60 -18.20
C GLU A 104 -11.52 -16.83 -18.32
N PRO A 105 -10.95 -16.66 -19.52
CA PRO A 105 -9.75 -15.86 -19.69
C PRO A 105 -9.92 -14.45 -19.11
N SER A 106 -8.93 -14.02 -18.33
CA SER A 106 -8.94 -12.68 -17.76
C SER A 106 -8.69 -11.61 -18.81
N THR A 107 -9.35 -10.48 -18.63
CA THR A 107 -9.23 -9.29 -19.46
C THR A 107 -8.48 -8.18 -18.73
N ILE A 108 -8.03 -7.19 -19.49
CA ILE A 108 -7.39 -5.97 -19.02
C ILE A 108 -8.30 -4.80 -19.39
N TYR A 109 -8.50 -3.89 -18.44
CA TYR A 109 -9.21 -2.63 -18.69
C TYR A 109 -8.20 -1.51 -18.91
N SER A 110 -8.24 -0.89 -20.08
CA SER A 110 -7.45 0.31 -20.39
C SER A 110 -8.31 1.30 -21.15
N ASN A 111 -8.36 2.56 -20.70
CA ASN A 111 -9.13 3.64 -21.33
C ASN A 111 -10.60 3.28 -21.63
N ASN A 112 -11.28 2.61 -20.69
CA ASN A 112 -12.66 2.10 -20.83
C ASN A 112 -12.86 1.06 -21.95
N VAL A 113 -11.77 0.46 -22.45
CA VAL A 113 -11.81 -0.65 -23.39
C VAL A 113 -11.34 -1.91 -22.68
N GLU A 114 -12.16 -2.95 -22.77
CA GLU A 114 -11.80 -4.29 -22.33
C GLU A 114 -11.02 -4.98 -23.46
N ALA A 115 -9.81 -5.44 -23.15
CA ALA A 115 -8.93 -6.11 -24.11
C ALA A 115 -8.31 -7.37 -23.50
N SER A 116 -7.88 -8.29 -24.36
CA SER A 116 -7.07 -9.44 -23.97
C SER A 116 -5.66 -9.27 -24.53
N ASP A 117 -4.68 -9.16 -23.64
CA ASP A 117 -3.26 -9.10 -23.99
C ASP A 117 -2.49 -10.02 -23.03
N THR A 118 -2.13 -11.20 -23.53
CA THR A 118 -1.42 -12.23 -22.77
C THR A 118 0.01 -11.86 -22.39
N SER A 119 0.58 -10.78 -22.95
CA SER A 119 1.89 -10.24 -22.53
C SER A 119 1.80 -9.38 -21.27
N ILE A 120 0.61 -8.86 -20.97
CA ILE A 120 0.32 -8.09 -19.76
C ILE A 120 -0.35 -8.98 -18.72
N ARG A 121 -1.36 -9.77 -19.12
CA ARG A 121 -2.11 -10.63 -18.20
C ARG A 121 -2.44 -11.96 -18.86
N LYS A 122 -1.91 -13.02 -18.26
CA LYS A 122 -2.22 -14.41 -18.62
C LYS A 122 -2.74 -15.12 -17.39
N SER A 123 -4.06 -15.11 -17.22
CA SER A 123 -4.76 -15.77 -16.13
C SER A 123 -6.19 -16.09 -16.54
N ASP A 124 -6.84 -16.99 -15.82
CA ASP A 124 -8.29 -17.12 -15.84
C ASP A 124 -8.89 -16.42 -14.62
N LYS A 125 -10.13 -15.94 -14.71
CA LYS A 125 -10.91 -15.41 -13.59
C LYS A 125 -12.22 -16.19 -13.49
N ALA A 126 -12.76 -16.32 -12.27
CA ALA A 126 -14.10 -16.86 -12.07
C ALA A 126 -14.87 -15.92 -11.14
N MET A 127 -16.09 -15.59 -11.55
CA MET A 127 -17.03 -14.86 -10.70
C MET A 127 -17.65 -15.86 -9.74
N ILE A 128 -17.48 -15.64 -8.44
CA ILE A 128 -17.98 -16.58 -7.42
C ILE A 128 -19.37 -16.17 -6.93
N GLU A 129 -20.16 -17.18 -6.54
CA GLU A 129 -21.45 -16.94 -5.90
C GLU A 129 -21.25 -16.38 -4.50
N ARG A 130 -22.09 -15.42 -4.10
CA ARG A 130 -22.00 -14.77 -2.79
C ARG A 130 -22.85 -15.51 -1.76
N ASP A 131 -22.40 -16.70 -1.40
CA ASP A 131 -22.99 -17.49 -0.32
C ASP A 131 -22.53 -17.00 1.07
N ASN A 132 -22.88 -17.74 2.12
CA ASN A 132 -22.52 -17.38 3.50
C ASN A 132 -21.00 -17.36 3.74
N THR A 133 -20.25 -18.29 3.13
CA THR A 133 -18.79 -18.37 3.29
C THR A 133 -18.12 -17.15 2.69
N VAL A 134 -18.51 -16.78 1.46
CA VAL A 134 -18.00 -15.58 0.78
C VAL A 134 -18.32 -14.32 1.57
N GLN A 135 -19.55 -14.19 2.09
CA GLN A 135 -19.94 -13.05 2.93
C GLN A 135 -19.13 -12.96 4.23
N CYS A 136 -18.81 -14.09 4.86
CA CYS A 136 -17.94 -14.12 6.04
C CYS A 136 -16.51 -13.63 5.71
N ILE A 137 -15.98 -13.97 4.53
CA ILE A 137 -14.66 -13.50 4.07
C ILE A 137 -14.68 -11.99 3.82
N GLU A 138 -15.71 -11.47 3.13
CA GLU A 138 -15.90 -10.03 2.92
C GLU A 138 -15.97 -9.27 4.25
N LYS A 139 -16.79 -9.77 5.19
CA LYS A 139 -16.90 -9.19 6.54
C LYS A 139 -15.56 -9.19 7.26
N ARG A 140 -14.79 -10.29 7.19
CA ARG A 140 -13.47 -10.40 7.80
C ARG A 140 -12.49 -9.37 7.23
N ALA A 141 -12.53 -9.12 5.93
CA ALA A 141 -11.70 -8.09 5.29
C ALA A 141 -12.06 -6.67 5.79
N LEU A 142 -13.34 -6.37 6.03
CA LEU A 142 -13.77 -5.10 6.64
C LEU A 142 -13.41 -4.98 8.12
N ASP A 143 -13.62 -6.06 8.89
CA ASP A 143 -13.27 -6.12 10.31
C ASP A 143 -11.76 -5.88 10.51
N PHE A 144 -10.91 -6.46 9.66
CA PHE A 144 -9.45 -6.26 9.69
C PHE A 144 -9.06 -4.79 9.54
N GLN A 145 -9.82 -4.02 8.77
CA GLN A 145 -9.59 -2.61 8.50
C GLN A 145 -10.26 -1.67 9.53
N GLY A 146 -11.02 -2.22 10.48
CA GLY A 146 -11.67 -1.43 11.53
C GLY A 146 -12.96 -0.71 11.10
N TRP A 147 -13.74 -1.30 10.19
CA TRP A 147 -15.04 -0.75 9.71
C TRP A 147 -14.97 0.69 9.17
N PRO A 148 -14.14 0.95 8.15
CA PRO A 148 -14.06 2.28 7.55
C PRO A 148 -15.42 2.72 6.99
N VAL A 149 -15.78 3.98 7.27
CA VAL A 149 -17.00 4.61 6.76
C VAL A 149 -16.96 4.65 5.23
N ASP A 150 -18.13 4.57 4.59
CA ASP A 150 -18.30 4.68 3.13
C ASP A 150 -17.45 3.68 2.33
N THR A 151 -17.00 2.59 2.97
CA THR A 151 -16.09 1.62 2.36
C THR A 151 -16.74 0.24 2.32
N PHE A 152 -16.70 -0.39 1.15
CA PHE A 152 -17.41 -1.62 0.82
C PHE A 152 -16.44 -2.60 0.14
N ILE A 153 -16.78 -3.89 0.13
CA ILE A 153 -15.99 -4.90 -0.59
C ILE A 153 -16.58 -5.06 -1.99
N GLU A 154 -15.74 -4.87 -3.02
CA GLU A 154 -16.14 -5.21 -4.39
C GLU A 154 -16.48 -6.71 -4.49
N ARG A 155 -17.35 -7.07 -5.43
CA ARG A 155 -17.66 -8.49 -5.71
C ARG A 155 -16.36 -9.28 -5.88
N LEU A 156 -16.24 -10.38 -5.15
CA LEU A 156 -15.05 -11.21 -5.19
C LEU A 156 -14.94 -11.98 -6.51
N TRP A 157 -13.70 -12.14 -6.95
CA TRP A 157 -13.33 -12.98 -8.09
C TRP A 157 -12.15 -13.84 -7.67
N THR A 158 -12.12 -15.10 -8.08
CA THR A 158 -10.90 -15.90 -8.00
C THR A 158 -10.10 -15.73 -9.30
N GLN A 159 -8.78 -15.85 -9.22
CA GLN A 159 -7.86 -15.74 -10.36
C GLN A 159 -6.96 -16.97 -10.41
N ARG A 160 -6.99 -17.72 -11.51
CA ARG A 160 -6.16 -18.91 -11.71
C ARG A 160 -5.01 -18.62 -12.66
N TYR A 161 -3.81 -19.00 -12.24
CA TYR A 161 -2.57 -18.89 -13.00
C TYR A 161 -1.96 -20.29 -13.12
N THR A 162 -1.88 -20.79 -14.35
CA THR A 162 -1.14 -22.02 -14.70
C THR A 162 0.26 -21.64 -15.18
N THR A 163 1.07 -22.62 -15.63
CA THR A 163 2.42 -22.37 -16.16
C THR A 163 2.47 -21.18 -17.12
N SER A 164 3.46 -20.29 -16.92
CA SER A 164 3.65 -18.97 -17.55
C SER A 164 2.58 -17.90 -17.27
N GLY A 165 1.54 -18.24 -16.51
CA GLY A 165 0.51 -17.30 -16.11
C GLY A 165 1.08 -16.20 -15.21
N HIS A 166 0.69 -14.95 -15.46
CA HIS A 166 1.20 -13.76 -14.80
C HIS A 166 0.23 -12.58 -14.90
N TYR A 167 0.50 -11.52 -14.16
CA TYR A 167 -0.07 -10.19 -14.37
C TYR A 167 1.02 -9.15 -14.16
N ALA A 168 1.35 -8.40 -15.20
CA ALA A 168 2.38 -7.37 -15.21
C ALA A 168 2.13 -6.27 -14.16
N HIS A 169 3.18 -5.50 -13.88
CA HIS A 169 3.14 -4.44 -12.88
C HIS A 169 2.03 -3.42 -13.14
N HIS A 170 1.17 -3.22 -12.14
CA HIS A 170 0.03 -2.31 -12.21
C HIS A 170 -0.28 -1.70 -10.83
N TYR A 171 -1.20 -0.74 -10.82
CA TYR A 171 -1.79 -0.17 -9.62
C TYR A 171 -3.27 -0.56 -9.58
N ASP A 172 -3.75 -0.95 -8.40
CA ASP A 172 -5.17 -1.26 -8.23
C ASP A 172 -6.06 -0.03 -8.24
N TRP A 173 -5.50 1.14 -7.92
CA TRP A 173 -6.21 2.40 -7.86
C TRP A 173 -6.31 3.14 -9.21
N ALA A 174 -6.05 2.45 -10.32
CA ALA A 174 -6.32 3.00 -11.65
C ALA A 174 -7.78 3.49 -11.73
N PHE A 175 -8.01 4.70 -12.26
CA PHE A 175 -9.32 5.38 -12.36
C PHE A 175 -9.93 5.92 -11.05
N ALA A 176 -9.10 6.21 -10.03
CA ALA A 176 -9.54 6.85 -8.79
C ALA A 176 -10.02 8.30 -8.95
N SER A 177 -11.01 8.67 -8.14
CA SER A 177 -11.46 10.05 -7.91
C SER A 177 -11.47 10.39 -6.42
N LYS A 178 -11.61 11.69 -6.09
CA LYS A 178 -11.72 12.14 -4.68
C LYS A 178 -12.92 11.54 -3.93
N THR A 179 -13.91 11.01 -4.64
CA THR A 179 -15.16 10.51 -4.06
C THR A 179 -15.37 9.02 -4.25
N ALA A 180 -14.52 8.36 -5.05
CA ALA A 180 -14.69 6.96 -5.42
C ALA A 180 -13.34 6.34 -5.82
N HIS A 181 -12.83 5.37 -5.05
CA HIS A 181 -11.55 4.70 -5.31
C HIS A 181 -11.34 3.43 -4.44
N ARG A 182 -10.45 2.55 -4.89
CA ARG A 182 -10.01 1.37 -4.11
C ARG A 182 -9.01 1.77 -3.03
N VAL A 183 -9.44 1.88 -1.78
CA VAL A 183 -8.59 2.34 -0.65
C VAL A 183 -7.51 1.33 -0.27
N SER A 184 -7.79 0.03 -0.42
CA SER A 184 -6.89 -1.05 -0.04
C SER A 184 -7.14 -2.30 -0.86
N THR A 185 -6.19 -3.22 -0.79
CA THR A 185 -6.28 -4.52 -1.43
C THR A 185 -5.79 -5.62 -0.48
N PHE A 186 -6.48 -6.77 -0.50
CA PHE A 186 -5.89 -8.05 -0.11
C PHE A 186 -5.62 -8.89 -1.35
N MET A 187 -4.43 -9.45 -1.44
CA MET A 187 -4.15 -10.60 -2.28
C MET A 187 -4.09 -11.84 -1.40
N VAL A 188 -5.13 -12.66 -1.45
CA VAL A 188 -5.23 -13.92 -0.70
C VAL A 188 -4.80 -15.07 -1.61
N TYR A 189 -3.96 -15.98 -1.11
CA TYR A 189 -3.57 -17.17 -1.85
C TYR A 189 -4.50 -18.33 -1.47
N ILE A 190 -5.36 -18.76 -2.39
CA ILE A 190 -6.26 -19.89 -2.17
C ILE A 190 -5.52 -21.20 -2.43
N GLU A 191 -4.89 -21.30 -3.59
CA GLU A 191 -4.06 -22.44 -3.97
C GLU A 191 -2.67 -21.93 -4.33
N ALA A 192 -1.64 -22.61 -3.84
CA ALA A 192 -0.25 -22.25 -4.06
C ALA A 192 0.63 -23.49 -4.31
N ASN A 193 0.07 -24.51 -4.97
CA ASN A 193 0.84 -25.69 -5.38
C ASN A 193 1.63 -25.36 -6.66
N CYS A 194 2.58 -24.43 -6.54
CA CYS A 194 3.33 -23.89 -7.66
C CYS A 194 4.73 -23.45 -7.28
N THR A 195 5.62 -23.38 -8.28
CA THR A 195 6.89 -22.65 -8.19
C THR A 195 6.77 -21.31 -8.89
N GLY A 196 7.39 -20.25 -8.35
CA GLY A 196 7.16 -18.88 -8.82
C GLY A 196 5.81 -18.35 -8.33
N GLY A 197 5.12 -17.53 -9.11
CA GLY A 197 3.75 -17.11 -8.78
C GLY A 197 3.62 -16.10 -7.63
N GLY A 198 4.72 -15.58 -7.07
CA GLY A 198 4.65 -14.61 -5.97
C GLY A 198 4.00 -13.27 -6.34
N THR A 199 3.68 -12.46 -5.33
CA THR A 199 3.21 -11.08 -5.53
C THR A 199 4.40 -10.14 -5.34
N ASN A 200 4.89 -9.55 -6.42
CA ASN A 200 6.07 -8.69 -6.41
C ASN A 200 5.69 -7.22 -6.28
N PHE A 201 6.38 -6.50 -5.42
CA PHE A 201 6.37 -5.05 -5.29
C PHE A 201 7.80 -4.54 -5.54
N PRO A 202 8.10 -4.02 -6.76
CA PRO A 202 9.46 -3.71 -7.17
C PRO A 202 10.03 -2.47 -6.47
N LEU A 203 9.19 -1.65 -5.86
CA LEU A 203 9.59 -0.40 -5.20
C LEU A 203 9.67 -0.52 -3.67
N LEU A 204 9.46 -1.72 -3.11
CA LEU A 204 9.67 -1.98 -1.69
C LEU A 204 11.12 -2.37 -1.43
N THR A 205 11.65 -1.89 -0.31
CA THR A 205 12.96 -2.32 0.19
C THR A 205 12.82 -3.58 1.03
N ARG A 206 13.68 -4.56 0.78
CA ARG A 206 13.72 -5.80 1.57
C ARG A 206 14.11 -5.52 3.02
N PRO A 207 13.39 -6.05 4.02
CA PRO A 207 13.79 -5.96 5.41
C PRO A 207 15.04 -6.80 5.67
N LYS A 208 15.92 -6.31 6.55
CA LYS A 208 17.17 -7.00 6.92
C LYS A 208 16.94 -8.23 7.81
N ASP A 209 15.81 -8.28 8.50
CA ASP A 209 15.48 -9.37 9.40
C ASP A 209 15.12 -10.65 8.62
N LYS A 210 15.95 -11.67 8.75
CA LYS A 210 15.83 -12.94 8.01
C LYS A 210 14.55 -13.71 8.32
N ARG A 211 13.84 -13.41 9.41
CA ARG A 211 12.52 -14.00 9.69
C ARG A 211 11.53 -13.72 8.57
N TRP A 212 11.67 -12.60 7.85
CA TRP A 212 10.85 -12.31 6.69
C TRP A 212 11.02 -13.30 5.55
N CYS A 213 12.17 -13.99 5.43
CA CYS A 213 12.40 -14.98 4.39
C CYS A 213 11.48 -16.20 4.49
N GLU A 214 10.72 -16.32 5.59
CA GLU A 214 9.58 -17.23 5.64
C GLU A 214 8.46 -16.80 4.69
N PHE A 215 8.18 -15.50 4.53
CA PHE A 215 7.03 -14.95 3.80
C PHE A 215 7.39 -14.30 2.47
N ILE A 216 8.65 -13.88 2.29
CA ILE A 216 9.14 -13.23 1.08
C ILE A 216 10.29 -14.01 0.44
N ASP A 217 10.47 -13.85 -0.86
CA ASP A 217 11.63 -14.39 -1.57
C ASP A 217 12.89 -13.57 -1.26
N CYS A 218 13.75 -14.13 -0.41
CA CYS A 218 15.05 -13.56 -0.09
C CYS A 218 16.18 -13.96 -1.05
N ASN A 219 15.92 -14.85 -2.01
CA ASN A 219 16.93 -15.31 -2.96
C ASN A 219 17.01 -14.40 -4.21
N GLU A 220 15.94 -13.65 -4.48
CA GLU A 220 15.93 -12.64 -5.54
C GLU A 220 16.95 -11.51 -5.26
N PRO A 221 17.52 -10.88 -6.28
CA PRO A 221 18.31 -9.66 -6.12
C PRO A 221 17.49 -8.53 -5.47
N GLU A 222 18.09 -7.75 -4.54
CA GLU A 222 17.38 -6.69 -3.81
C GLU A 222 16.80 -5.60 -4.72
N GLN A 223 17.43 -5.34 -5.87
CA GLN A 223 16.95 -4.37 -6.86
C GLN A 223 15.62 -4.76 -7.53
N ASN A 224 15.20 -6.03 -7.41
CA ASN A 224 13.90 -6.50 -7.91
C ASN A 224 12.76 -6.24 -6.91
N GLY A 225 13.07 -5.59 -5.79
CA GLY A 225 12.14 -5.29 -4.70
C GLY A 225 11.79 -6.52 -3.86
N VAL A 226 10.52 -6.63 -3.50
CA VAL A 226 10.03 -7.63 -2.55
C VAL A 226 8.96 -8.48 -3.21
N THR A 227 9.16 -9.80 -3.20
CA THR A 227 8.16 -10.77 -3.67
C THR A 227 7.62 -11.54 -2.49
N PHE A 228 6.33 -11.36 -2.17
CA PHE A 228 5.63 -12.22 -1.22
C PHE A 228 5.39 -13.59 -1.85
N LEU A 229 5.78 -14.64 -1.12
CA LEU A 229 5.63 -16.02 -1.56
C LEU A 229 4.14 -16.42 -1.50
N PRO A 230 3.64 -17.13 -2.52
CA PRO A 230 2.29 -17.64 -2.47
C PRO A 230 2.22 -18.76 -1.41
N LYS A 231 1.44 -18.53 -0.36
CA LYS A 231 1.20 -19.51 0.71
C LYS A 231 -0.29 -19.65 0.94
N ALA A 232 -0.83 -20.84 0.63
CA ALA A 232 -2.26 -21.12 0.73
C ALA A 232 -2.82 -20.72 2.11
N GLY A 233 -3.96 -20.03 2.10
CA GLY A 233 -4.61 -19.45 3.29
C GLY A 233 -4.04 -18.12 3.74
N GLY A 234 -2.81 -17.76 3.36
CA GLY A 234 -2.20 -16.48 3.68
C GLY A 234 -2.68 -15.34 2.78
N ALA A 235 -2.59 -14.11 3.29
CA ALA A 235 -2.90 -12.91 2.54
C ALA A 235 -1.82 -11.83 2.70
N VAL A 236 -1.61 -11.05 1.65
CA VAL A 236 -0.90 -9.77 1.72
C VAL A 236 -1.93 -8.67 1.63
N PHE A 237 -1.95 -7.79 2.62
CA PHE A 237 -2.77 -6.58 2.65
C PHE A 237 -1.90 -5.35 2.39
N TRP A 238 -2.41 -4.38 1.63
CA TRP A 238 -1.80 -3.07 1.53
C TRP A 238 -2.82 -1.94 1.32
N GLU A 239 -2.47 -0.75 1.78
CA GLU A 239 -3.20 0.48 1.47
C GLU A 239 -2.72 1.10 0.16
N ASN A 240 -3.66 1.57 -0.66
CA ASN A 240 -3.39 2.14 -1.96
C ASN A 240 -3.07 3.64 -1.91
N PHE A 241 -3.52 4.34 -0.86
CA PHE A 241 -3.39 5.79 -0.71
C PHE A 241 -2.82 6.17 0.65
N ASP A 242 -2.15 7.32 0.73
CA ASP A 242 -1.79 7.96 1.99
C ASP A 242 -2.97 8.76 2.58
N VAL A 243 -2.75 9.34 3.76
CA VAL A 243 -3.76 10.13 4.49
C VAL A 243 -4.20 11.39 3.74
N ASP A 244 -3.40 11.87 2.77
CA ASP A 244 -3.70 13.03 1.93
C ASP A 244 -4.41 12.62 0.63
N GLY A 245 -4.69 11.32 0.43
CA GLY A 245 -5.35 10.77 -0.74
C GLY A 245 -4.44 10.64 -1.96
N LYS A 246 -3.12 10.63 -1.78
CA LYS A 246 -2.14 10.38 -2.85
C LYS A 246 -1.79 8.90 -2.89
N GLY A 247 -1.87 8.32 -4.09
CA GLY A 247 -1.57 6.91 -4.32
C GLY A 247 -0.11 6.58 -3.96
N TRP A 248 0.09 5.51 -3.20
CA TRP A 248 1.42 5.00 -2.90
C TRP A 248 2.07 4.43 -4.16
N LYS A 249 3.18 5.03 -4.60
CA LYS A 249 3.97 4.49 -5.72
C LYS A 249 4.47 3.08 -5.40
N GLN A 250 4.80 2.84 -4.13
CA GLN A 250 5.23 1.56 -3.60
C GLN A 250 4.16 0.45 -3.72
N GLY A 251 2.90 0.81 -3.98
CA GLY A 251 1.82 -0.13 -4.29
C GLY A 251 1.84 -0.66 -5.73
N LEU A 252 2.80 -0.25 -6.57
CA LEU A 252 3.03 -0.89 -7.87
C LEU A 252 3.33 -2.36 -7.61
N HIS A 253 2.58 -3.27 -8.23
CA HIS A 253 2.75 -4.69 -7.96
C HIS A 253 2.39 -5.57 -9.15
N ALA A 254 2.88 -6.81 -9.14
CA ALA A 254 2.69 -7.81 -10.18
C ALA A 254 2.41 -9.20 -9.60
N GLY A 255 1.66 -10.00 -10.34
CA GLY A 255 1.62 -11.46 -10.18
C GLY A 255 2.74 -12.07 -11.01
N MET A 256 3.82 -12.51 -10.35
CA MET A 256 4.98 -13.07 -11.02
C MET A 256 4.65 -14.37 -11.77
N PRO A 257 5.36 -14.71 -12.85
CA PRO A 257 5.09 -15.93 -13.61
C PRO A 257 5.09 -17.19 -12.75
N VAL A 258 4.07 -18.03 -12.93
CA VAL A 258 4.09 -19.41 -12.42
C VAL A 258 5.00 -20.24 -13.33
N HIS A 259 5.98 -20.93 -12.77
CA HIS A 259 6.92 -21.77 -13.54
C HIS A 259 6.44 -23.22 -13.66
N SER A 260 5.74 -23.72 -12.64
CA SER A 260 5.13 -25.05 -12.63
C SER A 260 3.96 -25.07 -11.63
N GLY A 261 3.00 -25.97 -11.85
CA GLY A 261 1.82 -26.11 -10.99
C GLY A 261 0.75 -25.05 -11.23
N VAL A 262 -0.04 -24.76 -10.18
CA VAL A 262 -1.18 -23.84 -10.24
C VAL A 262 -1.19 -22.91 -9.03
N LYS A 263 -1.45 -21.64 -9.29
CA LYS A 263 -1.81 -20.64 -8.27
C LYS A 263 -3.25 -20.21 -8.47
N ILE A 264 -4.03 -20.22 -7.39
CA ILE A 264 -5.33 -19.54 -7.33
C ILE A 264 -5.22 -18.41 -6.32
N GLY A 265 -5.45 -17.19 -6.78
CA GLY A 265 -5.52 -16.00 -5.96
C GLY A 265 -6.95 -15.51 -5.78
N LEU A 266 -7.16 -14.67 -4.78
CA LEU A 266 -8.37 -13.90 -4.54
C LEU A 266 -7.98 -12.47 -4.22
N ASN A 267 -8.31 -11.56 -5.13
CA ASN A 267 -8.26 -10.13 -4.87
C ASN A 267 -9.52 -9.70 -4.11
N ILE A 268 -9.32 -9.04 -2.97
CA ILE A 268 -10.37 -8.35 -2.22
C ILE A 268 -10.06 -6.86 -2.27
N TRP A 269 -10.81 -6.12 -3.07
CA TRP A 269 -10.68 -4.67 -3.15
C TRP A 269 -11.69 -3.99 -2.24
N SER A 270 -11.19 -3.09 -1.40
CA SER A 270 -12.04 -2.22 -0.58
C SER A 270 -12.31 -0.94 -1.36
N TRP A 271 -13.56 -0.73 -1.77
CA TRP A 271 -14.01 0.44 -2.51
C TRP A 271 -14.59 1.49 -1.57
N TYR A 272 -13.99 2.67 -1.54
CA TYR A 272 -14.58 3.85 -0.90
C TYR A 272 -15.51 4.56 -1.87
N GLN A 273 -16.72 4.91 -1.43
CA GLN A 273 -17.71 5.68 -2.16
C GLN A 273 -18.37 6.71 -1.25
N LYS A 274 -17.93 7.97 -1.35
CA LYS A 274 -18.40 9.06 -0.50
C LYS A 274 -19.93 9.18 -0.47
N GLY A 275 -20.51 9.11 0.73
CA GLY A 275 -21.93 9.30 0.98
C GLY A 275 -22.83 8.19 0.44
N HIS A 276 -22.28 7.07 0.00
CA HIS A 276 -23.10 5.93 -0.39
C HIS A 276 -23.59 5.19 0.86
N GLN A 277 -24.91 5.08 1.00
CA GLN A 277 -25.53 4.30 2.04
C GLN A 277 -25.89 2.92 1.48
N ALA A 278 -25.39 1.86 2.11
CA ALA A 278 -25.83 0.51 1.79
C ALA A 278 -27.32 0.39 2.06
N VAL A 279 -28.08 -0.14 1.10
CA VAL A 279 -29.48 -0.48 1.31
C VAL A 279 -29.52 -1.66 2.27
N VAL A 280 -29.89 -1.43 3.52
CA VAL A 280 -30.19 -2.50 4.48
C VAL A 280 -31.62 -2.96 4.16
N GLU A 281 -31.78 -4.23 3.77
CA GLU A 281 -33.12 -4.84 3.64
C GLU A 281 -33.85 -4.70 4.99
N GLY A 282 -34.82 -3.79 5.04
CA GLY A 282 -35.54 -3.41 6.26
C GLY A 282 -35.85 -1.91 6.36
N ASP A 283 -35.04 -1.06 5.71
CA ASP A 283 -35.15 0.41 5.77
C ASP A 283 -35.78 1.02 4.50
N ALA A 284 -36.31 0.20 3.59
CA ALA A 284 -37.12 0.72 2.48
C ALA A 284 -38.30 1.49 3.07
N PRO A 285 -38.52 2.78 2.70
CA PRO A 285 -39.73 3.48 3.05
C PRO A 285 -40.90 2.62 2.62
N LYS A 286 -41.77 2.25 3.56
CA LYS A 286 -43.07 1.71 3.20
C LYS A 286 -43.77 2.85 2.47
N ASP A 287 -43.84 2.74 1.15
CA ASP A 287 -44.54 3.69 0.30
C ASP A 287 -45.89 4.03 0.94
N GLU A 288 -46.14 5.34 1.08
CA GLU A 288 -47.45 5.88 1.42
C GLU A 288 -48.44 5.40 0.35
N ILE A 289 -49.29 4.44 0.72
CA ILE A 289 -50.53 4.08 0.03
C ILE A 289 -51.69 4.63 0.86
#